data_AF-A0A7C6VAE1-F1
#
_entry.id   AF-A0A7C6VAE1-F1
#
_cell.length_a   1.000
_cell.length_b   1.000
_cell.length_c   1.000
_cell.angle_alpha   90.00
_cell.angle_beta   90.00
_cell.angle_gamma   90.00
#
_symmetry.space_group_name_H-M   'P 1'
#
loop_
_entity.id
_entity.type
_entity.pdbx_description
1 polymer ?
#
loop_
_entity_poly.entity_id
_entity_poly.type
_entity_poly.pdbx_seq_one_letter_code
_entity_poly.pdbx_strand_id
1 'polypeptide(L)'
;MTAAAIVETHPTWWSRPADQELGVMRVLHANSPASVEHVNDMYRLLGSRLGWPKRERSFPASLIPGLVADEYVEVAGEGLYRLSPLGVRVLSLGKNR
;
A
#
# COMPACT_ATOMS: atom_id res chain seq x y z
N MET A 1 0.63 0.93 -42.45
CA MET A 1 -0.28 0.39 -41.41
C MET A 1 0.35 0.67 -40.05
N THR A 2 -0.23 1.58 -39.27
CA THR A 2 0.31 1.99 -37.96
C THR A 2 -0.57 1.39 -36.87
N ALA A 3 -0.03 0.46 -36.09
CA ALA A 3 -0.65 -0.01 -34.86
C ALA A 3 -0.51 1.10 -33.81
N ALA A 4 -1.57 1.89 -33.63
CA ALA A 4 -1.71 2.74 -32.46
C ALA A 4 -1.85 1.81 -31.24
N ALA A 5 -0.78 1.74 -30.45
CA ALA A 5 -0.87 1.17 -29.11
C ALA A 5 -1.94 1.95 -28.36
N ILE A 6 -3.07 1.30 -28.08
CA ILE A 6 -3.99 1.75 -27.04
C ILE A 6 -3.19 1.60 -25.75
N VAL A 7 -2.44 2.64 -25.39
CA VAL A 7 -2.03 2.84 -24.02
C VAL A 7 -3.34 3.12 -23.30
N GLU A 8 -3.97 2.08 -22.76
CA GLU A 8 -4.96 2.26 -21.72
C GLU A 8 -4.28 3.17 -20.68
N THR A 9 -4.69 4.43 -20.65
CA THR A 9 -4.13 5.49 -19.84
C THR A 9 -4.62 5.28 -18.41
N HIS A 10 -4.13 4.20 -17.83
CA HIS A 10 -4.29 3.85 -16.46
C HIS A 10 -3.58 4.93 -15.63
N PRO A 11 -4.28 5.65 -14.74
CA PRO A 11 -3.77 6.84 -14.08
C PRO A 11 -2.41 6.83 -13.34
N THR A 12 -1.52 5.83 -13.27
CA THR A 12 -0.15 5.84 -12.64
C THR A 12 0.11 6.50 -11.28
N TRP A 13 -0.81 7.24 -10.66
CA TRP A 13 -0.58 7.89 -9.36
C TRP A 13 -0.29 6.82 -8.30
N TRP A 14 -0.91 5.64 -8.40
CA TRP A 14 -0.60 4.48 -7.56
C TRP A 14 0.84 3.94 -7.66
N SER A 15 1.62 4.29 -8.70
CA SER A 15 3.03 3.92 -8.79
C SER A 15 3.97 4.94 -8.13
N ARG A 16 3.44 6.04 -7.58
CA ARG A 16 4.22 6.98 -6.78
C ARG A 16 4.52 6.34 -5.41
N PRO A 17 5.73 6.52 -4.86
CA PRO A 17 6.09 5.96 -3.56
C PRO A 17 5.07 6.27 -2.46
N ALA A 18 4.62 7.52 -2.36
CA ALA A 18 3.64 7.95 -1.35
C ALA A 18 2.28 7.24 -1.46
N ASP A 19 1.83 6.93 -2.68
CA ASP A 19 0.56 6.21 -2.89
C ASP A 19 0.70 4.72 -2.56
N GLN A 20 1.88 4.14 -2.79
CA GLN A 20 2.21 2.77 -2.37
C GLN A 20 2.28 2.67 -0.85
N GLU A 21 2.97 3.59 -0.18
CA GLU A 21 3.02 3.72 1.29
C GLU A 21 1.61 3.85 1.88
N LEU A 22 0.77 4.72 1.30
CA LEU A 22 -0.63 4.86 1.70
C LEU A 22 -1.42 3.56 1.52
N GLY A 23 -1.17 2.83 0.43
CA GLY A 23 -1.76 1.51 0.19
C GLY A 23 -1.37 0.50 1.28
N VAL A 24 -0.10 0.42 1.64
CA VAL A 24 0.40 -0.44 2.73
C VAL A 24 -0.23 -0.05 4.08
N MET A 25 -0.25 1.24 4.39
CA MET A 25 -0.88 1.76 5.61
C MET A 25 -2.37 1.42 5.67
N ARG A 26 -3.13 1.58 4.58
CA ARG A 26 -4.55 1.21 4.52
C ARG A 26 -4.79 -0.29 4.74
N VAL A 27 -3.92 -1.14 4.18
CA VAL A 27 -3.98 -2.59 4.39
C VAL A 27 -3.74 -2.93 5.86
N LEU A 28 -2.69 -2.36 6.47
CA LEU A 28 -2.38 -2.57 7.88
C LEU A 28 -3.48 -2.04 8.80
N HIS A 29 -4.12 -0.90 8.46
CA HIS A 29 -5.26 -0.37 9.21
C HIS A 29 -6.43 -1.35 9.29
N ALA A 30 -6.73 -2.01 8.18
CA ALA A 30 -7.90 -2.89 8.08
C ALA A 30 -7.64 -4.30 8.62
N ASN A 31 -6.38 -4.75 8.67
CA ASN A 31 -6.02 -6.15 8.95
C ASN A 31 -5.01 -6.31 10.11
N SER A 32 -4.84 -5.27 10.93
CA SER A 32 -3.85 -5.27 12.01
C SER A 32 -4.24 -6.20 13.18
N PRO A 33 -3.27 -6.91 13.80
CA PRO A 33 -1.88 -7.04 13.36
C PRO A 33 -1.74 -8.05 12.20
N ALA A 34 -0.84 -7.77 11.26
CA ALA A 34 -0.64 -8.60 10.06
C ALA A 34 0.84 -8.90 9.79
N SER A 35 1.10 -10.08 9.22
CA SER A 35 2.41 -10.44 8.68
C SER A 35 2.67 -9.77 7.34
N VAL A 36 3.94 -9.70 6.92
CA VAL A 36 4.34 -9.18 5.60
C VAL A 36 3.62 -9.90 4.46
N GLU A 37 3.51 -11.22 4.55
CA GLU A 37 2.82 -12.05 3.55
C GLU A 37 1.35 -11.68 3.45
N HIS A 38 0.67 -11.54 4.59
CA HIS A 38 -0.73 -11.14 4.62
C HIS A 38 -0.96 -9.73 4.07
N VAL A 39 -0.06 -8.79 4.39
CA VAL A 39 -0.10 -7.43 3.84
C VAL A 39 0.08 -7.47 2.32
N ASN A 40 0.99 -8.29 1.80
CA ASN A 40 1.18 -8.47 0.36
C ASN A 40 -0.08 -8.99 -0.33
N ASP A 41 -0.71 -10.02 0.21
CA ASP A 41 -1.95 -10.57 -0.36
C ASP A 41 -3.08 -9.54 -0.38
N MET A 42 -3.25 -8.80 0.72
CA MET A 42 -4.27 -7.76 0.81
C MET A 42 -3.96 -6.56 -0.10
N TYR A 43 -2.69 -6.20 -0.28
CA TYR A 43 -2.25 -5.16 -1.21
C TYR A 43 -2.54 -5.56 -2.67
N ARG A 44 -2.29 -6.83 -3.04
CA ARG A 44 -2.64 -7.36 -4.36
C ARG A 44 -4.14 -7.30 -4.63
N LEU A 45 -4.95 -7.65 -3.63
CA LEU A 45 -6.41 -7.57 -3.73
C LEU A 45 -6.89 -6.12 -3.85
N LEU A 46 -6.34 -5.21 -3.04
CA LEU A 46 -6.63 -3.78 -3.10
C LEU A 46 -6.31 -3.23 -4.49
N GLY A 47 -5.10 -3.51 -5.01
CA GLY A 47 -4.71 -3.08 -6.34
C GLY A 47 -5.58 -3.67 -7.45
N SER A 48 -6.03 -4.92 -7.30
CA SER A 48 -6.99 -5.50 -8.24
C SER A 48 -8.34 -4.79 -8.22
N ARG A 49 -8.85 -4.41 -7.05
CA ARG A 49 -10.12 -3.68 -6.90
C ARG A 49 -10.02 -2.25 -7.44
N LEU A 50 -8.87 -1.61 -7.30
CA LEU A 50 -8.61 -0.26 -7.78
C LEU A 50 -8.17 -0.20 -9.26
N GLY A 51 -8.13 -1.34 -9.96
CA GLY A 51 -7.79 -1.39 -11.38
C GLY A 51 -6.30 -1.22 -11.69
N TRP A 52 -5.40 -1.41 -10.70
CA TRP A 52 -3.97 -1.32 -10.94
C TRP A 52 -3.51 -2.39 -11.94
N PRO A 53 -2.57 -2.08 -12.85
CA PRO A 53 -2.00 -3.07 -13.77
C PRO A 53 -1.37 -4.23 -13.00
N LYS A 54 -1.48 -5.47 -13.51
CA LYS A 54 -0.97 -6.68 -12.82
C LYS A 54 0.49 -6.56 -12.37
N ARG A 55 1.34 -5.92 -13.17
CA ARG A 55 2.76 -5.68 -12.87
C ARG A 55 2.98 -4.76 -11.67
N GLU A 56 2.04 -3.85 -11.40
CA GLU A 56 2.11 -2.86 -10.31
C GLU A 56 1.44 -3.37 -9.01
N ARG A 57 0.89 -4.60 -9.03
CA ARG A 57 0.27 -5.22 -7.84
C ARG A 57 1.31 -5.89 -6.94
N SER A 58 2.59 -5.87 -7.30
CA SER A 58 3.65 -6.38 -6.43
C SER A 58 3.74 -5.52 -5.19
N PHE A 59 3.62 -6.14 -4.02
CA PHE A 59 3.82 -5.47 -2.76
C PHE A 59 5.30 -5.07 -2.60
N PRO A 60 5.59 -3.78 -2.37
CA PRO A 60 6.95 -3.33 -2.11
C PRO A 60 7.28 -3.60 -0.64
N ALA A 61 7.67 -4.83 -0.31
CA ALA A 61 8.03 -5.22 1.07
C ALA A 61 9.14 -4.35 1.68
N SER A 62 9.96 -3.73 0.84
CA SER A 62 10.95 -2.73 1.23
C SER A 62 10.37 -1.47 1.88
N LEU A 63 9.07 -1.20 1.78
CA LEU A 63 8.43 -0.04 2.42
C LEU A 63 8.17 -0.25 3.91
N ILE A 64 7.97 -1.49 4.39
CA ILE A 64 7.66 -1.73 5.81
C ILE A 64 8.77 -1.20 6.73
N PRO A 65 10.06 -1.48 6.50
CA PRO A 65 11.13 -0.92 7.34
C PRO A 65 11.15 0.62 7.36
N GLY A 66 10.87 1.27 6.22
CA GLY A 66 10.77 2.73 6.14
C GLY A 66 9.59 3.26 6.95
N LEU A 67 8.41 2.67 6.81
CA LEU A 67 7.22 3.04 7.57
C LEU A 67 7.38 2.80 9.09
N VAL A 68 8.21 1.84 9.49
CA VAL A 68 8.58 1.62 10.89
C VAL A 68 9.55 2.70 11.37
N ALA A 69 10.55 3.05 10.56
CA ALA A 69 11.50 4.11 10.88
C ALA A 69 10.82 5.49 10.99
N ASP A 70 9.80 5.74 10.17
CA ASP A 70 8.98 6.96 10.19
C ASP A 70 7.86 6.92 11.26
N GLU A 71 7.86 5.91 12.14
CA GLU A 71 6.91 5.72 13.23
C GLU A 71 5.44 5.57 12.79
N TYR A 72 5.15 5.34 11.51
CA TYR A 72 3.79 5.10 11.03
C TYR A 72 3.32 3.66 11.31
N VAL A 73 4.24 2.72 11.36
CA VAL A 73 4.00 1.29 11.61
C VAL A 73 4.82 0.85 12.82
N GLU A 74 4.29 -0.05 13.62
CA GLU A 74 4.98 -0.63 14.77
C GLU A 74 4.94 -2.16 14.73
N VAL A 75 5.96 -2.79 15.34
CA VAL A 75 6.07 -4.24 15.45
C VAL A 75 5.17 -4.71 16.59
N ALA A 76 4.15 -5.49 16.28
CA ALA A 76 3.15 -6.00 17.22
C ALA A 76 3.51 -7.37 17.82
N GLY A 77 4.56 -7.99 17.32
CA GLY A 77 5.02 -9.33 17.68
C GLY A 77 6.02 -9.83 16.64
N GLU A 78 6.54 -11.04 16.83
CA GLU A 78 7.51 -11.63 15.90
C GLU A 78 6.91 -11.72 14.48
N GLY A 79 7.46 -10.93 13.55
CA GLY A 79 6.99 -10.87 12.17
C GLY A 79 5.61 -10.23 11.94
N LEU A 80 5.01 -9.62 12.97
CA LEU A 80 3.69 -8.99 12.89
C LEU A 80 3.80 -7.47 13.02
N TYR A 81 3.04 -6.77 12.16
CA TYR A 81 3.06 -5.32 12.05
C TYR A 81 1.65 -4.76 12.21
N ARG A 82 1.55 -3.57 12.79
CA ARG A 82 0.31 -2.79 12.87
C ARG A 82 0.60 -1.31 12.66
N LEU A 83 -0.43 -0.53 12.35
CA LEU A 83 -0.28 0.93 12.37
C LEU A 83 -0.07 1.43 13.80
N SER A 84 0.83 2.39 13.94
CA SER A 84 0.95 3.18 15.16
C SER A 84 -0.20 4.19 15.28
N PRO A 85 -0.41 4.80 16.45
CA PRO A 85 -1.34 5.93 16.61
C PRO A 85 -1.07 7.08 15.64
N LEU A 86 0.21 7.36 15.31
CA LEU A 86 0.59 8.38 14.34
C LEU A 86 0.13 7.99 12.93
N GLY A 87 0.38 6.75 12.52
CA GLY A 87 -0.04 6.24 11.22
C GLY A 87 -1.57 6.25 11.04
N VAL A 88 -2.33 5.91 12.09
CA VAL A 88 -3.80 6.03 12.11
C VAL A 88 -4.23 7.49 11.92
N ARG A 89 -3.55 8.43 12.58
CA ARG A 89 -3.84 9.87 12.46
C ARG A 89 -3.54 10.39 11.06
N VAL A 90 -2.42 9.99 10.46
CA VAL A 90 -2.09 10.38 9.08
C VAL A 90 -3.13 9.86 8.09
N LEU A 91 -3.59 8.61 8.24
CA LEU A 91 -4.66 8.06 7.41
C LEU A 91 -5.99 8.79 7.60
N SER A 92 -6.31 9.23 8.82
CA SER A 92 -7.58 9.91 9.09
C SER A 92 -7.61 11.34 8.55
N LEU A 93 -6.47 12.04 8.54
CA LEU A 93 -6.32 13.38 7.95
C LEU A 93 -6.49 13.37 6.41
N GLY A 94 -6.16 12.26 5.74
CA GLY A 94 -6.33 12.08 4.30
C GLY A 94 -7.78 11.91 3.83
N LYS A 95 -8.78 11.78 4.72
CA LYS A 95 -10.20 11.56 4.35
C LYS A 95 -10.92 12.79 3.77
N ASN A 96 -10.28 13.96 3.79
CA ASN A 96 -10.85 15.23 3.29
C ASN A 96 -10.19 15.71 1.98
N ARG A 97 -9.48 14.83 1.26
CA ARG A 97 -8.92 15.10 -0.08
C ARG A 97 -9.57 14.19 -1.12
#